data_AF-A0A3D3M1F6-F1
#
_entry.id   AF-A0A3D3M1F6-F1
#
_cell.length_a   1.000
_cell.length_b   1.000
_cell.length_c   1.000
_cell.angle_alpha   90.00
_cell.angle_beta   90.00
_cell.angle_gamma   90.00
#
_symmetry.space_group_name_H-M   'P 1'
#
loop_
_entity.id
_entity.type
_entity.pdbx_description
1 polymer ?
#
loop_
_entity_poly.entity_id
_entity_poly.type
_entity_poly.pdbx_seq_one_letter_code
_entity_poly.pdbx_strand_id
1 'polypeptide(L)' 'YIKSLEEWIPIPGSIEAIAQLSQAGWTVAVATNQSGIARGYYPLSTLDAMHARLRELVAGLGGEVGLIVH' A
#
# COMPACT_ATOMS: atom_id res chain seq x y z
N TYR A 1 -5.96 3.29 13.62
CA TYR A 1 -6.38 2.31 12.62
C TYR A 1 -6.86 3.08 11.42
N ILE A 2 -6.36 2.74 10.24
CA ILE A 2 -6.91 3.18 8.96
C ILE A 2 -7.96 2.13 8.60
N LYS A 3 -9.25 2.49 8.62
CA LYS A 3 -10.36 1.53 8.58
C LYS A 3 -11.17 1.61 7.29
N SER A 4 -10.87 2.57 6.43
CA SER A 4 -11.50 2.73 5.12
C SER A 4 -10.50 3.27 4.11
N LEU A 5 -10.81 3.16 2.83
CA LEU A 5 -9.94 3.63 1.77
C LEU A 5 -9.75 5.16 1.83
N GLU A 6 -10.77 5.89 2.27
CA GLU A 6 -10.75 7.35 2.42
C GLU A 6 -9.83 7.79 3.57
N GLU A 7 -9.69 6.98 4.63
CA GLU A 7 -8.73 7.22 5.70
C GLU A 7 -7.29 6.87 5.28
N TRP A 8 -7.09 6.14 4.16
CA TRP A 8 -5.78 5.73 3.67
C TRP A 8 -5.15 6.83 2.81
N ILE A 9 -4.32 7.65 3.44
CA ILE A 9 -3.67 8.80 2.81
C ILE A 9 -2.16 8.55 2.77
N PRO A 10 -1.54 8.45 1.58
CA PRO A 10 -0.09 8.35 1.46
C PRO A 10 0.60 9.56 2.09
N ILE A 11 1.76 9.31 2.69
CA ILE A 11 2.64 10.39 3.12
C ILE A 11 3.16 11.09 1.86
N PRO A 12 3.21 12.43 1.80
CA PRO A 12 3.75 13.15 0.65
C PRO A 12 5.15 12.64 0.25
N GLY A 13 5.35 12.36 -1.04
CA GLY A 13 6.63 11.84 -1.56
C GLY A 13 6.82 10.32 -1.45
N SER A 14 5.96 9.61 -0.70
CA SER A 14 6.16 8.17 -0.48
C SER A 14 5.89 7.32 -1.73
N ILE A 15 4.87 7.68 -2.51
CA ILE A 15 4.54 6.97 -3.77
C ILE A 15 5.66 7.18 -4.79
N GLU A 16 6.17 8.40 -4.90
CA GLU A 16 7.28 8.79 -5.76
C GLU A 16 8.55 8.03 -5.37
N ALA A 17 8.86 7.95 -4.07
CA ALA A 17 10.04 7.23 -3.60
C ALA A 17 9.98 5.73 -3.92
N ILE A 18 8.82 5.09 -3.74
CA ILE A 18 8.62 3.68 -4.10
C ILE A 18 8.81 3.49 -5.61
N ALA A 19 8.21 4.37 -6.42
CA ALA A 19 8.32 4.27 -7.87
C ALA A 19 9.77 4.46 -8.35
N GLN A 20 10.52 5.40 -7.77
CA GLN A 20 11.92 5.64 -8.09
C GLN A 20 12.81 4.44 -7.73
N LEU A 21 12.61 3.84 -6.55
CA LEU A 21 13.35 2.63 -6.15
C LEU A 21 13.08 1.47 -7.10
N SER A 22 11.81 1.26 -7.46
CA SER A 22 11.41 0.24 -8.42
C SER A 22 12.05 0.45 -9.80
N GLN A 23 12.01 1.68 -10.33
CA GLN A 23 12.63 2.03 -11.62
C GLN A 23 14.16 1.93 -11.59
N ALA A 24 14.78 2.11 -10.42
CA ALA A 24 16.21 1.88 -10.22
C ALA A 24 16.57 0.38 -10.14
N GLY A 25 15.62 -0.54 -10.34
CA GLY A 25 15.84 -1.98 -10.37
C GLY A 25 15.70 -2.69 -9.03
N TRP A 26 15.22 -2.00 -7.99
CA TRP A 26 14.98 -2.62 -6.68
C TRP A 26 13.60 -3.27 -6.62
N THR A 27 13.51 -4.44 -6.01
CA THR A 27 12.21 -4.99 -5.61
C THR A 27 11.77 -4.34 -4.30
N VAL A 28 10.74 -3.49 -4.35
CA VAL A 28 10.14 -2.89 -3.16
C VAL A 28 9.02 -3.79 -2.62
N ALA A 29 9.06 -4.09 -1.33
CA ALA A 29 8.04 -4.88 -0.63
C ALA A 29 7.51 -4.14 0.60
N VAL A 30 6.26 -4.40 0.97
CA VAL A 30 5.58 -3.84 2.14
C VAL A 30 5.23 -4.96 3.11
N ALA A 31 5.68 -4.82 4.35
CA ALA A 31 5.23 -5.64 5.48
C ALA A 31 4.45 -4.74 6.45
N THR A 32 3.23 -5.14 6.82
CA THR A 32 2.34 -4.28 7.61
C THR A 32 1.59 -5.06 8.69
N ASN A 33 1.38 -4.48 9.87
CA ASN A 33 0.64 -5.16 10.95
C ASN A 33 -0.81 -4.66 10.97
N GLN A 34 -1.77 -5.52 10.59
CA GLN A 34 -3.18 -5.14 10.38
C GLN A 34 -4.14 -5.75 11.42
N SER A 35 -3.84 -5.53 12.70
CA SER A 35 -4.63 -6.08 13.83
C SER A 35 -6.08 -5.59 13.90
N GLY A 36 -6.44 -4.54 13.15
CA GLY A 36 -7.81 -4.05 13.03
C GLY A 36 -8.77 -5.09 12.43
N ILE A 37 -8.26 -6.02 11.60
CA ILE A 37 -9.03 -7.12 11.04
C ILE A 37 -9.48 -8.08 12.14
N ALA A 38 -8.53 -8.58 12.95
CA ALA A 38 -8.83 -9.50 14.04
C ALA A 38 -9.72 -8.89 15.14
N ARG A 39 -9.71 -7.55 15.25
CA ARG A 39 -10.56 -6.78 16.17
C ARG A 39 -11.93 -6.42 15.58
N GLY A 40 -12.21 -6.77 14.33
CA GLY A 40 -13.49 -6.50 13.67
C GLY A 40 -13.72 -5.04 13.29
N TYR A 41 -12.67 -4.22 13.17
CA TYR A 41 -12.82 -2.81 12.79
C TYR A 41 -13.13 -2.61 11.31
N TYR A 42 -12.67 -3.51 10.45
CA TYR A 42 -12.93 -3.56 9.01
C TYR A 42 -12.64 -4.96 8.45
N PRO A 43 -13.29 -5.37 7.35
CA PRO A 43 -13.04 -6.65 6.70
C PRO A 43 -11.73 -6.66 5.91
N LEU A 44 -11.22 -7.86 5.59
CA LEU A 44 -10.03 -8.04 4.75
C LEU A 44 -10.14 -7.32 3.40
N SER A 45 -11.33 -7.30 2.79
CA SER A 45 -11.58 -6.60 1.52
C SER A 45 -11.27 -5.10 1.57
N THR A 46 -11.41 -4.47 2.73
CA THR A 46 -11.06 -3.05 2.91
C THR A 46 -9.55 -2.86 2.91
N LEU A 47 -8.79 -3.79 3.48
CA LEU A 47 -7.33 -3.79 3.38
C LEU A 47 -6.85 -4.05 1.94
N ASP A 48 -7.49 -5.00 1.25
CA ASP A 48 -7.17 -5.30 -0.15
C ASP A 48 -7.39 -4.09 -1.06
N ALA A 49 -8.43 -3.29 -0.80
CA ALA A 49 -8.66 -2.03 -1.52
C ALA A 49 -7.53 -1.00 -1.29
N MET A 50 -6.98 -0.91 -0.07
CA MET A 50 -5.82 -0.05 0.22
C MET A 50 -4.57 -0.54 -0.51
N HIS A 51 -4.33 -1.85 -0.54
CA HIS A 51 -3.21 -2.45 -1.28
C HIS A 51 -3.33 -2.24 -2.79
N ALA A 52 -4.54 -2.37 -3.34
CA ALA A 52 -4.81 -2.07 -4.74
C ALA A 52 -4.54 -0.59 -5.04
N ARG A 53 -5.03 0.31 -4.18
CA ARG A 53 -4.79 1.75 -4.34
C ARG A 53 -3.30 2.12 -4.29
N LEU A 54 -2.52 1.51 -3.39
CA LEU A 54 -1.07 1.69 -3.36
C LEU A 54 -0.43 1.27 -4.69
N ARG A 55 -0.78 0.09 -5.20
CA ARG A 55 -0.24 -0.41 -6.47
C ARG A 55 -0.62 0.48 -7.65
N GLU A 56 -1.87 0.92 -7.72
CA GLU A 56 -2.34 1.85 -8.76
C GLU A 56 -1.55 3.17 -8.76
N LEU A 57 -1.35 3.76 -7.58
CA LEU A 57 -0.62 5.02 -7.46
C LEU A 57 0.85 4.87 -7.88
N VAL A 58 1.50 3.80 -7.44
CA VAL A 58 2.90 3.50 -7.80
C VAL A 58 3.03 3.18 -9.29
N ALA A 59 2.12 2.38 -9.86
CA ALA A 59 2.07 2.07 -11.28
C ALA A 59 1.81 3.31 -12.14
N GLY A 60 1.00 4.25 -11.65
CA GLY A 60 0.77 5.55 -12.29
C GLY A 60 2.05 6.39 -12.45
N LEU A 61 3.09 6.11 -11.67
CA LEU A 61 4.41 6.74 -11.80
C LEU A 61 5.46 5.83 -12.47
N GLY A 62 5.05 4.68 -13.03
CA GLY A 62 5.92 3.73 -13.71
C GLY A 62 6.73 2.81 -12.79
N GLY A 63 6.36 2.71 -11.51
CA GLY A 63 6.94 1.76 -10.57
C GLY A 63 6.08 0.52 -10.32
N GLU A 64 6.60 -0.41 -9.53
CA GLU A 64 5.91 -1.61 -9.07
C GLU A 64 6.15 -1.85 -7.57
N VAL A 65 5.13 -2.36 -6.88
CA VAL A 65 5.27 -2.95 -5.54
C VAL A 65 5.24 -4.47 -5.68
N GLY A 66 6.38 -5.11 -5.48
CA GLY A 66 6.55 -6.54 -5.75
C GLY A 66 5.78 -7.44 -4.78
N LEU A 67 5.81 -7.13 -3.48
CA LEU A 67 5.13 -7.93 -2.47
C LEU A 67 4.47 -7.04 -1.41
N ILE A 68 3.27 -7.43 -0.97
CA ILE A 68 2.62 -6.85 0.19
C ILE A 68 2.15 -7.99 1.09
N VAL A 69 2.57 -7.98 2.36
CA VAL A 69 2.21 -8.99 3.36
C VAL A 69 1.68 -8.29 4.61
N HIS A 70 0.63 -8.84 5.23
CA HIS A 70 -0.04 -8.26 6.39
C HIS A 70 -0.34 -9.28 7.50
#